data_AF-A0A2E6AGG6-F1
#
_entry.id   AF-A0A2E6AGG6-F1
#
_cell.length_a   1.000
_cell.length_b   1.000
_cell.length_c   1.000
_cell.angle_alpha   90.00
_cell.angle_beta   90.00
_cell.angle_gamma   90.00
#
_symmetry.space_group_name_H-M   'P 1'
#
loop_
_entity.id
_entity.type
_entity.pdbx_description
1 polymer ?
#
loop_
_entity_poly.entity_id
_entity_poly.type
_entity_poly.pdbx_seq_one_letter_code
_entity_poly.pdbx_strand_id
1 'polypeptide(L)'
;MNAGREIMSLVAQRQNLDRFQREHWSGSFEDYLDIVRGRPEVTRNAFQRVYDMVMSYGIESRGESRDQRTYYRFFDDPDHGGRDAVFGLETAIEELVNAFKSAAHGYGIEKRV
;
A
#
# COMPACT_ATOMS: atom_id res chain seq x y z
N MET A 1 4.77 -40.73 -0.38
CA MET A 1 4.53 -39.77 0.72
C MET A 1 4.18 -38.43 0.07
N ASN A 2 2.96 -37.93 0.29
CA ASN A 2 2.38 -36.78 -0.43
C ASN A 2 2.49 -35.50 0.42
N ALA A 3 3.73 -35.08 0.72
CA ALA A 3 4.00 -33.91 1.57
C ALA A 3 3.31 -32.62 1.05
N GLY A 4 3.19 -32.47 -0.27
CA GLY A 4 2.49 -31.34 -0.87
C GLY A 4 1.00 -31.28 -0.56
N ARG A 5 0.31 -32.44 -0.44
CA ARG A 5 -1.12 -32.45 -0.08
C ARG A 5 -1.34 -32.10 1.39
N GLU A 6 -0.44 -32.51 2.26
CA GLU A 6 -0.49 -32.17 3.70
C GLU A 6 -0.22 -30.68 3.92
N ILE A 7 0.72 -30.09 3.20
CA ILE A 7 0.98 -28.64 3.27
C ILE A 7 -0.24 -27.86 2.77
N MET A 8 -0.83 -28.26 1.64
CA MET A 8 -2.01 -27.59 1.09
C MET A 8 -3.24 -27.72 2.01
N SER A 9 -3.42 -28.85 2.70
CA SER A 9 -4.51 -29.01 3.66
C SER A 9 -4.30 -28.16 4.93
N LEU A 10 -3.05 -28.05 5.41
CA LEU A 10 -2.68 -27.19 6.54
C LEU A 10 -2.89 -25.70 6.24
N VAL A 11 -2.54 -25.26 5.03
CA VAL A 11 -2.76 -23.87 4.59
C VAL A 11 -4.25 -23.59 4.43
N ALA A 12 -5.02 -24.50 3.83
CA ALA A 12 -6.47 -24.35 3.66
C ALA A 12 -7.21 -24.29 5.01
N GLN A 13 -6.82 -25.10 6.00
CA GLN A 13 -7.41 -25.05 7.34
C GLN A 13 -7.11 -23.75 8.10
N ARG A 14 -6.01 -23.06 7.77
CA ARG A 14 -5.65 -21.76 8.37
C ARG A 14 -6.28 -20.57 7.65
N GLN A 15 -6.75 -20.75 6.42
CA GLN A 15 -7.50 -19.73 5.69
C GLN A 15 -8.98 -19.77 6.09
N ASN A 16 -9.32 -19.04 7.14
CA ASN A 16 -10.72 -18.84 7.52
C ASN A 16 -11.36 -17.81 6.55
N LEU A 17 -11.76 -18.28 5.36
CA LEU A 17 -12.43 -17.50 4.33
C LEU A 17 -13.68 -16.80 4.87
N ASP A 18 -14.42 -17.43 5.78
CA ASP A 18 -15.58 -16.81 6.45
C ASP A 18 -15.18 -15.63 7.33
N ARG A 19 -14.02 -15.70 8.02
CA ARG A 19 -13.50 -14.59 8.81
C ARG A 19 -13.04 -13.44 7.90
N PHE A 20 -12.44 -13.77 6.77
CA PHE A 20 -12.05 -12.79 5.76
C PHE A 20 -13.28 -12.08 5.14
N GLN A 21 -14.36 -12.82 4.87
CA GLN A 21 -15.63 -12.23 4.42
C GLN A 21 -16.36 -11.43 5.52
N ARG A 22 -16.12 -11.74 6.80
CA ARG A 22 -16.61 -10.97 7.95
C ARG A 22 -15.85 -9.67 8.20
N GLU A 23 -14.70 -9.45 7.57
CA GLU A 23 -13.94 -8.19 7.62
C GLU A 23 -14.51 -7.14 6.65
N HIS A 24 -15.78 -7.27 6.26
CA HIS A 24 -16.51 -6.26 5.53
C HIS A 24 -17.42 -5.49 6.48
N TRP A 25 -17.49 -4.18 6.28
CA TRP A 25 -18.47 -3.35 6.98
C TRP A 25 -19.89 -3.88 6.71
N SER A 26 -20.72 -3.90 7.75
CA SER A 26 -22.14 -4.27 7.68
C SER A 26 -22.97 -3.16 8.32
N GLY A 27 -24.05 -2.77 7.65
CA GLY A 27 -24.91 -1.66 8.06
C GLY A 27 -25.82 -1.21 6.91
N SER A 28 -26.64 -0.19 7.15
CA SER A 28 -27.46 0.43 6.11
C SER A 28 -26.65 1.44 5.30
N PHE A 29 -27.07 1.73 4.06
CA PHE A 29 -26.38 2.74 3.25
C PHE A 29 -26.33 4.12 3.94
N GLU A 30 -27.31 4.46 4.77
CA GLU A 30 -27.32 5.68 5.59
C GLU A 30 -26.15 5.68 6.60
N ASP A 31 -25.95 4.58 7.33
CA ASP A 31 -24.81 4.41 8.25
C ASP A 31 -23.46 4.54 7.52
N TYR A 32 -23.38 4.05 6.28
CA TYR A 32 -22.18 4.24 5.44
C TYR A 32 -21.98 5.71 5.07
N LEU A 33 -23.04 6.44 4.70
CA LEU A 33 -22.94 7.87 4.39
C LEU A 33 -22.51 8.70 5.60
N ASP A 34 -22.93 8.33 6.81
CA ASP A 34 -22.44 8.97 8.04
C ASP A 34 -20.94 8.73 8.24
N ILE A 35 -20.43 7.52 7.96
CA ILE A 35 -19.00 7.24 7.96
C ILE A 35 -18.27 8.10 6.93
N VAL A 36 -18.78 8.16 5.69
CA VAL A 36 -18.18 8.98 4.61
C VAL A 36 -18.16 10.46 5.00
N ARG A 37 -19.22 10.94 5.66
CA ARG A 37 -19.30 12.33 6.12
C ARG A 37 -18.27 12.64 7.21
N GLY A 38 -18.04 11.72 8.14
CA GLY A 38 -17.03 11.87 9.19
C GLY A 38 -15.60 11.62 8.72
N ARG A 39 -15.44 10.74 7.72
CA ARG A 39 -14.16 10.20 7.24
C ARG A 39 -14.20 9.98 5.72
N PRO A 40 -14.12 11.05 4.90
CA PRO A 40 -14.25 10.94 3.45
C PRO A 40 -13.18 10.04 2.81
N GLU A 41 -12.04 9.82 3.48
CA GLU A 41 -10.97 8.95 3.03
C GLU A 41 -11.39 7.48 2.85
N VAL A 42 -12.51 7.02 3.45
CA VAL A 42 -13.01 5.66 3.24
C VAL A 42 -13.40 5.41 1.78
N THR A 43 -13.72 6.46 1.03
CA THR A 43 -14.07 6.38 -0.39
C THR A 43 -12.85 6.26 -1.31
N ARG A 44 -11.63 6.43 -0.79
CA ARG A 44 -10.39 6.35 -1.57
C ARG A 44 -10.18 4.96 -2.14
N ASN A 45 -9.71 4.91 -3.39
CA ASN A 45 -9.33 3.67 -4.04
C ASN A 45 -8.01 3.10 -3.48
N ALA A 46 -7.65 1.87 -3.90
CA ALA A 46 -6.46 1.19 -3.41
C ALA A 46 -5.16 1.97 -3.71
N PHE A 47 -5.03 2.57 -4.90
CA PHE A 47 -3.84 3.34 -5.29
C PHE A 47 -3.67 4.59 -4.44
N GLN A 48 -4.75 5.33 -4.19
CA GLN A 48 -4.75 6.49 -3.30
C GLN A 48 -4.30 6.10 -1.90
N ARG A 49 -4.85 5.00 -1.34
CA ARG A 49 -4.48 4.53 0.00
C ARG A 49 -3.01 4.14 0.10
N VAL A 50 -2.48 3.43 -0.89
CA VAL A 50 -1.07 3.03 -0.92
C VAL A 50 -0.16 4.25 -1.09
N TYR A 51 -0.50 5.16 -2.01
CA TYR A 51 0.27 6.39 -2.20
C TYR A 51 0.31 7.24 -0.93
N ASP A 52 -0.84 7.48 -0.31
CA ASP A 52 -0.94 8.22 0.95
C ASP A 52 -0.14 7.54 2.08
N MET A 53 -0.17 6.20 2.14
CA MET A 53 0.61 5.43 3.10
C MET A 53 2.11 5.69 2.92
N VAL A 54 2.63 5.59 1.69
CA VAL A 54 4.05 5.87 1.42
C VAL A 54 4.41 7.31 1.78
N MET A 55 3.57 8.28 1.41
CA MET A 55 3.81 9.70 1.70
C MET A 55 3.74 10.03 3.20
N SER A 56 2.94 9.28 3.97
CA SER A 56 2.71 9.57 5.40
C SER A 56 3.97 9.49 6.27
N TYR A 57 4.97 8.73 5.86
CA TYR A 57 6.27 8.63 6.55
C TYR A 57 7.23 9.78 6.20
N GLY A 58 6.86 10.62 5.23
CA GLY A 58 7.65 11.75 4.75
C GLY A 58 8.65 11.39 3.66
N ILE A 59 9.13 12.45 2.99
CA ILE A 59 10.10 12.38 1.91
C ILE A 59 11.30 13.27 2.22
N GLU A 60 12.48 12.88 1.76
CA GLU A 60 13.70 13.68 1.81
C GLU A 60 14.25 13.86 0.39
N SER A 61 15.00 14.94 0.18
CA SER A 61 15.83 15.05 -1.01
C SER A 61 17.26 14.68 -0.64
N ARG A 62 17.81 13.65 -1.31
CA ARG A 62 19.21 13.22 -1.13
C ARG A 62 19.96 13.38 -2.45
N GLY A 63 21.21 13.83 -2.37
CA GLY A 63 22.09 13.98 -3.51
C GLY A 63 22.70 15.38 -3.66
N GLU A 64 23.65 15.50 -4.57
CA GLU A 64 24.24 16.78 -4.93
C GLU A 64 23.32 17.56 -5.86
N SER A 65 23.56 18.87 -6.03
CA SER A 65 22.66 19.79 -6.77
C SER A 65 22.35 19.39 -8.22
N ARG A 66 23.07 18.41 -8.80
CA ARG A 66 22.85 17.87 -10.15
C ARG A 66 22.17 16.49 -10.18
N ASP A 67 22.11 15.77 -9.07
CA ASP A 67 21.49 14.43 -8.94
C ASP A 67 20.65 14.36 -7.66
N GLN A 68 19.74 15.32 -7.49
CA GLN A 68 18.76 15.27 -6.40
C GLN A 68 17.75 14.17 -6.67
N ARG A 69 17.64 13.23 -5.73
CA ARG A 69 16.66 12.14 -5.78
C ARG A 69 15.71 12.21 -4.60
N THR A 70 14.47 11.80 -4.86
CA THR A 70 13.45 11.70 -3.83
C THR A 70 13.64 10.42 -3.03
N TYR A 71 13.77 10.56 -1.72
CA TYR A 71 13.94 9.47 -0.79
C TYR A 71 12.67 9.30 0.05
N TYR A 72 12.08 8.10 0.03
CA TYR A 72 10.82 7.79 0.69
C TYR A 72 11.06 7.00 1.97
N ARG A 73 10.85 7.63 3.14
CA ARG A 73 11.12 7.03 4.47
C ARG A 73 10.33 5.76 4.75
N PHE A 74 9.19 5.55 4.07
CA PHE A 74 8.39 4.33 4.16
C PHE A 74 9.23 3.06 3.92
N PHE A 75 10.17 3.10 2.97
CA PHE A 75 10.99 1.94 2.61
C PHE A 75 12.18 1.71 3.56
N ASP A 76 12.37 2.55 4.58
CA ASP A 76 13.32 2.30 5.67
C ASP A 76 12.74 1.41 6.76
N ASP A 77 11.47 1.00 6.63
CA ASP A 77 10.75 0.18 7.61
C ASP A 77 10.89 0.72 9.06
N PRO A 78 10.49 1.99 9.30
CA PRO A 78 10.73 2.64 10.59
C PRO A 78 9.95 2.02 11.75
N ASP A 79 8.82 1.35 11.47
CA ASP A 79 7.98 0.72 12.51
C ASP A 79 8.55 -0.60 13.02
N HIS A 80 9.41 -1.28 12.25
CA HIS A 80 10.05 -2.54 12.64
C HIS A 80 11.58 -2.43 12.73
N GLY A 81 12.11 -1.20 12.80
CA GLY A 81 13.54 -0.95 13.01
C GLY A 81 14.41 -1.32 11.82
N GLY A 82 13.88 -1.21 10.60
CA GLY A 82 14.63 -1.48 9.37
C GLY A 82 14.77 -2.95 9.00
N ARG A 83 13.91 -3.82 9.53
CA ARG A 83 13.96 -5.26 9.29
C ARG A 83 13.68 -5.60 7.82
N ASP A 84 12.70 -4.93 7.24
CA ASP A 84 12.26 -5.09 5.86
C ASP A 84 12.64 -3.89 4.98
N ALA A 85 13.67 -3.13 5.41
CA ALA A 85 14.13 -1.96 4.69
C ALA A 85 14.71 -2.32 3.31
N VAL A 86 14.45 -1.46 2.32
CA VAL A 86 14.87 -1.66 0.93
C VAL A 86 15.97 -0.68 0.56
N PHE A 87 17.13 -1.20 0.13
CA PHE A 87 18.32 -0.39 -0.20
C PHE A 87 18.78 -0.63 -1.64
N GLY A 88 19.38 0.39 -2.26
CA GLY A 88 20.02 0.28 -3.58
C GLY A 88 19.05 0.16 -4.76
N LEU A 89 17.77 0.42 -4.53
CA LEU A 89 16.69 0.37 -5.53
C LEU A 89 16.01 1.74 -5.70
N GLU A 90 16.75 2.83 -5.48
CA GLU A 90 16.19 4.19 -5.42
C GLU A 90 15.42 4.55 -6.70
N THR A 91 15.98 4.24 -7.88
CA THR A 91 15.31 4.48 -9.17
C THR A 91 14.03 3.66 -9.32
N ALA A 92 14.06 2.38 -8.97
CA ALA A 92 12.89 1.51 -9.08
C ALA A 92 11.79 1.91 -8.08
N ILE A 93 12.18 2.32 -6.87
CA ILE A 93 11.26 2.86 -5.86
C ILE A 93 10.61 4.15 -6.38
N GLU A 94 11.39 5.07 -6.95
CA GLU A 94 10.87 6.31 -7.51
C GLU A 94 9.88 6.06 -8.66
N GLU A 95 10.19 5.13 -9.58
CA GLU A 95 9.29 4.71 -10.65
C GLU A 95 7.99 4.08 -10.11
N LEU A 96 8.09 3.22 -9.11
CA LEU A 96 6.95 2.58 -8.46
C LEU A 96 6.03 3.61 -7.79
N VAL A 97 6.60 4.53 -7.02
CA VAL A 97 5.82 5.56 -6.32
C VAL A 97 5.18 6.53 -7.31
N ASN A 98 5.87 6.86 -8.41
CA ASN A 98 5.28 7.64 -9.50
C ASN A 98 4.11 6.90 -10.18
N ALA A 99 4.19 5.58 -10.38
CA ALA A 99 3.09 4.80 -10.90
C ALA A 99 1.86 4.85 -9.96
N PHE A 100 2.08 4.73 -8.64
CA PHE A 100 1.01 4.90 -7.65
C PHE A 100 0.41 6.30 -7.66
N LYS A 101 1.23 7.35 -7.76
CA LYS A 101 0.77 8.74 -7.89
C LYS A 101 -0.13 8.91 -9.12
N SER A 102 0.32 8.46 -10.29
CA SER A 102 -0.49 8.56 -11.52
C SER A 102 -1.83 7.84 -11.40
N ALA A 103 -1.81 6.60 -10.88
CA ALA A 103 -3.02 5.82 -10.69
C ALA A 103 -3.96 6.41 -9.61
N ALA A 104 -3.40 7.00 -8.55
CA ALA A 104 -4.16 7.68 -7.49
C ALA A 104 -4.93 8.91 -8.03
N HIS A 105 -4.40 9.56 -9.06
CA HIS A 105 -5.06 10.67 -9.76
C HIS A 105 -5.99 10.22 -10.89
N GLY A 106 -6.15 8.91 -11.14
CA GLY A 106 -7.00 8.39 -12.21
C GLY A 106 -6.39 8.52 -13.60
N TYR A 107 -5.09 8.84 -13.69
CA TYR A 107 -4.37 8.74 -14.95
C TYR A 107 -3.94 7.29 -15.18
N GLY A 108 -3.93 6.85 -16.44
CA GLY A 108 -3.32 5.56 -16.78
C GLY A 108 -1.86 5.55 -16.33
N ILE A 109 -1.38 4.39 -15.85
CA ILE A 109 0.00 4.13 -15.39
C ILE A 109 1.09 4.55 -16.39
N GLU A 110 0.72 4.78 -17.65
CA GLU A 110 1.60 5.24 -18.73
C GLU A 110 1.81 6.76 -18.76
N LYS A 111 0.96 7.56 -18.11
CA LYS A 111 1.11 9.02 -18.04
C LYS A 111 1.97 9.39 -16.84
N ARG A 112 3.17 9.90 -17.10
CA ARG A 112 3.99 10.58 -16.10
C ARG A 112 3.31 11.89 -15.68
N VAL A 113 3.19 12.13 -14.38
CA VAL A 113 2.55 13.30 -13.76
C VAL A 113 3.55 14.10 -12.93
#